data_AF-A0A6N7S528-F1
#
_entry.id   AF-A0A6N7S528-F1
#
_cell.length_a   1.000
_cell.length_b   1.000
_cell.length_c   1.000
_cell.angle_alpha   90.00
_cell.angle_beta   90.00
_cell.angle_gamma   90.00
#
_symmetry.space_group_name_H-M   'P 1'
#
loop_
_entity.id
_entity.type
_entity.pdbx_description
1 polymer ?
#
loop_
_entity_poly.entity_id
_entity_poly.type
_entity_poly.pdbx_seq_one_letter_code
_entity_poly.pdbx_strand_id
1 'polypeptide(L)'
;MKIALGQIKVKQGQPTENLVAMRRMIEQAKAEHADLIVFPEMALSGYCLQDQWLDLDWCRNLDSFNDELLALSEGIGILYGNLWNKPLGQAVCGRDGRPIRCNAAYFCYNQKWVKKEKDALDGIYIKHLNPDYRVFDDSRYFLSGIEIAMRNQKAVDSMISPFLFEKDGKTWRIGVEICEDLWSDDYALDVTEAYLRQDVDLIINLSCSPWTVNKEHSRDKRVKSHAKKASGHFVPLVYVNACGMQNNGKNVMVFDGDSTIYGENGDRQISLNDTFEAECRTCSLHEHQTISWQPESKLMTALVCAIREFDQQMFSPKMKWIVGLSGGLDSSITSALLVYALGAERVVGYNMASRYNSLTTKNNAKALANRLGITIREGSIEKIVDATVETLQDYGYPQAEGLALENIQARLRGHLLSSFASMENGVIVNNGNKVEAALGYCTLYGDAIGALSPIADCTKVQLFDLAKQINAAFGKTIIPENLLPEIHGDSLIWEFPPSAELKTDQRDPMKWFYHDWLIGKLTEYPSAQVEEIMGDYLNGTLQDSEMGHWIRYYGLDDPEAFIQDLEWVLRTMKGSVFKRIQFPPIVMISRGAFGNDVREAQMHPETTRRYRELRDKILALKKPSSLGK
;
A
#
# COMPACT_ATOMS: atom_id res chain seq x y z
N MET A 1 -26.94 -3.15 23.00
CA MET A 1 -26.95 -2.46 21.69
C MET A 1 -26.57 -3.47 20.62
N LYS A 2 -27.33 -3.50 19.53
CA LYS A 2 -26.98 -4.19 18.28
C LYS A 2 -26.37 -3.19 17.31
N ILE A 3 -25.18 -3.48 16.80
CA ILE A 3 -24.41 -2.60 15.92
C ILE A 3 -24.15 -3.33 14.60
N ALA A 4 -24.50 -2.70 13.49
CA ALA A 4 -24.12 -3.13 12.16
C ALA A 4 -22.78 -2.51 11.76
N LEU A 5 -21.84 -3.36 11.36
CA LEU A 5 -20.53 -2.95 10.84
C LEU A 5 -20.61 -2.86 9.32
N GLY A 6 -20.69 -1.64 8.79
CA GLY A 6 -20.81 -1.36 7.36
C GLY A 6 -19.45 -1.34 6.66
N GLN A 7 -18.78 -2.49 6.58
CA GLN A 7 -17.53 -2.64 5.84
C GLN A 7 -17.79 -2.52 4.33
N ILE A 8 -17.55 -1.33 3.79
CA ILE A 8 -17.93 -0.95 2.43
C ILE A 8 -16.71 -0.82 1.51
N LYS A 9 -16.88 -1.20 0.24
CA LYS A 9 -15.94 -0.85 -0.83
C LYS A 9 -16.16 0.61 -1.23
N VAL A 10 -15.29 1.50 -0.77
CA VAL A 10 -15.38 2.92 -1.09
C VAL A 10 -14.81 3.16 -2.49
N LYS A 11 -15.66 3.53 -3.44
CA LYS A 11 -15.22 3.94 -4.77
C LYS A 11 -14.77 5.39 -4.74
N GLN A 12 -13.47 5.59 -4.88
CA GLN A 12 -12.85 6.90 -4.76
C GLN A 12 -13.47 7.91 -5.76
N GLY A 13 -13.93 9.05 -5.25
CA GLY A 13 -14.49 10.13 -6.07
C GLY A 13 -15.90 9.86 -6.61
N GLN A 14 -16.59 8.83 -6.12
CA GLN A 14 -17.93 8.43 -6.61
C GLN A 14 -18.99 8.48 -5.49
N PRO A 15 -19.28 9.66 -4.89
CA PRO A 15 -20.15 9.76 -3.72
C PRO A 15 -21.58 9.30 -3.96
N THR A 16 -22.12 9.48 -5.16
CA THR A 16 -23.44 8.95 -5.52
C THR A 16 -23.48 7.43 -5.45
N GLU A 17 -22.48 6.74 -6.02
CA GLU A 17 -22.43 5.28 -5.99
C GLU A 17 -22.20 4.75 -4.58
N ASN A 18 -21.34 5.41 -3.81
CA ASN A 18 -21.08 5.06 -2.42
C ASN A 18 -22.34 5.24 -1.56
N LEU A 19 -23.10 6.32 -1.74
CA LEU A 19 -24.39 6.50 -1.07
C LEU A 19 -25.37 5.37 -1.40
N VAL A 20 -25.43 4.91 -2.66
CA VAL A 20 -26.30 3.76 -3.03
C VAL A 20 -25.87 2.50 -2.27
N ALA A 21 -24.58 2.23 -2.17
CA ALA A 21 -24.08 1.08 -1.41
C ALA A 21 -24.34 1.22 0.10
N MET A 22 -24.11 2.40 0.68
CA MET A 22 -24.45 2.69 2.08
C MET A 22 -25.94 2.50 2.35
N ARG A 23 -26.82 3.01 1.47
CA ARG A 23 -28.28 2.86 1.58
C ARG A 23 -28.68 1.38 1.63
N ARG A 24 -28.09 0.52 0.80
CA ARG A 24 -28.37 -0.92 0.83
C ARG A 24 -28.00 -1.54 2.18
N MET A 25 -26.84 -1.19 2.73
CA MET A 25 -26.40 -1.68 4.05
C MET A 25 -27.25 -1.13 5.19
N ILE A 26 -27.69 0.14 5.12
CA ILE A 26 -28.61 0.75 6.09
C ILE A 26 -29.94 -0.02 6.11
N GLU A 27 -30.52 -0.30 4.94
CA GLU A 27 -31.78 -1.04 4.85
C GLU A 27 -31.63 -2.50 5.33
N GLN A 28 -30.48 -3.14 5.04
CA GLN A 28 -30.16 -4.45 5.63
C GLN A 28 -30.10 -4.38 7.16
N ALA A 29 -29.38 -3.40 7.72
CA ALA A 29 -29.24 -3.23 9.16
C ALA A 29 -30.59 -2.96 9.86
N LYS A 30 -31.48 -2.17 9.23
CA LYS A 30 -32.86 -1.97 9.71
C LYS A 30 -33.64 -3.29 9.74
N ALA A 31 -33.54 -4.09 8.67
CA ALA A 31 -34.21 -5.39 8.58
C ALA A 31 -33.69 -6.39 9.63
N GLU A 32 -32.41 -6.28 10.01
CA GLU A 32 -31.78 -7.08 11.08
C GLU A 32 -32.02 -6.48 12.48
N HIS A 33 -32.79 -5.39 12.58
CA HIS A 33 -33.10 -4.66 13.80
C HIS A 33 -31.84 -4.18 14.54
N ALA A 34 -30.83 -3.70 13.80
CA ALA A 34 -29.69 -3.00 14.38
C ALA A 34 -30.14 -1.66 15.00
N ASP A 35 -29.53 -1.29 16.12
CA ASP A 35 -29.76 0.01 16.75
C ASP A 35 -28.95 1.12 16.06
N LEU A 36 -27.76 0.76 15.58
CA LEU A 36 -26.76 1.65 15.00
C LEU A 36 -26.07 0.93 13.84
N ILE A 37 -25.85 1.62 12.73
CA ILE A 37 -24.90 1.23 11.67
C ILE A 37 -23.73 2.20 11.63
N VAL A 38 -22.52 1.65 11.52
CA VAL A 38 -21.27 2.41 11.47
C VAL A 38 -20.61 2.19 10.11
N PHE A 39 -20.17 3.27 9.47
CA PHE A 39 -19.42 3.27 8.22
C PHE A 39 -18.00 3.84 8.39
N PRO A 40 -17.07 3.53 7.48
CA PRO A 40 -15.69 4.01 7.50
C PRO A 40 -15.52 5.53 7.46
N GLU A 41 -14.28 5.95 7.69
CA GLU A 41 -13.80 7.31 7.42
C GLU A 41 -13.97 7.66 5.94
N MET A 42 -14.47 8.86 5.65
CA MET A 42 -14.71 9.36 4.28
C MET A 42 -15.45 8.37 3.37
N ALA A 43 -16.41 7.61 3.93
CA ALA A 43 -17.14 6.56 3.22
C ALA A 43 -17.93 7.06 1.99
N LEU A 44 -18.35 8.33 1.98
CA LEU A 44 -19.00 8.94 0.83
C LEU A 44 -18.01 9.27 -0.27
N SER A 45 -16.97 10.04 0.03
CA SER A 45 -16.12 10.61 -1.00
C SER A 45 -14.98 9.68 -1.45
N GLY A 46 -14.56 8.76 -0.60
CA GLY A 46 -13.18 8.25 -0.63
C GLY A 46 -12.22 9.27 -0.02
N TYR A 47 -11.08 8.76 0.41
CA TYR A 47 -10.09 9.48 1.17
C TYR A 47 -9.03 10.14 0.29
N CYS A 48 -8.49 9.39 -0.68
CA CYS A 48 -7.27 9.76 -1.41
C CYS A 48 -7.46 10.80 -2.53
N LEU A 49 -8.37 11.77 -2.40
CA LEU A 49 -8.79 12.67 -3.49
C LEU A 49 -7.77 13.76 -3.90
N GLN A 50 -6.65 13.90 -3.19
CA GLN A 50 -5.62 14.91 -3.48
C GLN A 50 -6.23 16.33 -3.56
N ASP A 51 -5.76 17.16 -4.49
CA ASP A 51 -6.20 18.56 -4.65
C ASP A 51 -7.68 18.71 -5.05
N GLN A 52 -8.42 17.62 -5.34
CA GLN A 52 -9.88 17.68 -5.46
C GLN A 52 -10.53 18.15 -4.14
N TRP A 53 -9.88 17.95 -2.99
CA TRP A 53 -10.29 18.55 -1.73
C TRP A 53 -10.27 20.09 -1.73
N LEU A 54 -9.56 20.72 -2.67
CA LEU A 54 -9.50 22.18 -2.82
C LEU A 54 -10.59 22.75 -3.72
N ASP A 55 -11.34 21.89 -4.43
CA ASP A 55 -12.49 22.28 -5.24
C ASP A 55 -13.70 22.53 -4.33
N LEU A 56 -14.15 23.79 -4.29
CA LEU A 56 -15.24 24.22 -3.41
C LEU A 56 -16.61 23.76 -3.90
N ASP A 57 -16.81 23.60 -5.21
CA ASP A 57 -18.06 23.06 -5.76
C ASP A 57 -18.17 21.58 -5.41
N TRP A 58 -17.07 20.85 -5.54
CA TRP A 58 -16.98 19.48 -5.07
C TRP A 58 -17.25 19.34 -3.58
N CYS A 59 -16.63 20.19 -2.75
CA CYS A 59 -16.87 20.19 -1.30
C CYS A 59 -18.33 20.49 -0.95
N ARG A 60 -19.00 21.41 -1.67
CA ARG A 60 -20.43 21.68 -1.48
C ARG A 60 -21.29 20.48 -1.84
N ASN A 61 -20.97 19.82 -2.95
CA ASN A 61 -21.64 18.58 -3.36
C ASN A 61 -21.50 17.49 -2.29
N LEU A 62 -20.32 17.30 -1.72
CA LEU A 62 -20.12 16.34 -0.62
C LEU A 62 -20.93 16.69 0.64
N ASP A 63 -21.05 17.97 0.99
CA ASP A 63 -21.87 18.40 2.13
C ASP A 63 -23.36 18.08 1.95
N SER A 64 -23.90 18.17 0.73
CA SER A 64 -25.33 17.89 0.49
C SER A 64 -25.72 16.42 0.72
N PHE A 65 -24.79 15.48 0.62
CA PHE A 65 -25.06 14.06 0.94
C PHE A 65 -25.37 13.83 2.43
N ASN A 66 -24.98 14.78 3.31
CA ASN A 66 -25.27 14.66 4.74
C ASN A 66 -26.78 14.76 5.02
N ASP A 67 -27.51 15.58 4.27
CA ASP A 67 -28.96 15.70 4.41
C ASP A 67 -29.67 14.41 3.93
N GLU A 68 -29.14 13.75 2.90
CA GLU A 68 -29.67 12.47 2.42
C GLU A 68 -29.50 11.34 3.43
N LEU A 69 -28.33 11.25 4.08
CA LEU A 69 -28.09 10.26 5.14
C LEU A 69 -28.87 10.58 6.42
N LEU A 70 -29.03 11.86 6.76
CA LEU A 70 -29.91 12.29 7.85
C LEU A 70 -31.34 11.79 7.62
N ALA A 71 -31.90 11.96 6.41
CA ALA A 71 -33.25 11.48 6.07
C ALA A 71 -33.38 9.94 6.16
N LEU A 72 -32.29 9.20 5.94
CA LEU A 72 -32.29 7.73 6.02
C LEU A 72 -32.29 7.19 7.46
N SER A 73 -31.99 8.01 8.45
CA SER A 73 -31.80 7.60 9.86
C SER A 73 -33.10 7.34 10.64
N GLU A 74 -34.26 7.31 9.99
CA GLU A 74 -35.51 6.92 10.64
C GLU A 74 -35.41 5.49 11.18
N GLY A 75 -35.58 5.34 12.50
CA GLY A 75 -35.56 4.06 13.21
C GLY A 75 -34.18 3.44 13.44
N ILE A 76 -33.08 4.08 13.01
CA ILE A 76 -31.71 3.55 13.15
C ILE A 76 -30.68 4.66 13.33
N GLY A 77 -29.72 4.49 14.24
CA GLY A 77 -28.56 5.38 14.31
C GLY A 77 -27.65 5.16 13.11
N ILE A 78 -27.14 6.23 12.50
CA ILE A 78 -26.17 6.14 11.40
C ILE A 78 -24.95 6.98 11.77
N LEU A 79 -23.78 6.33 11.84
CA LEU A 79 -22.49 6.96 12.09
C LEU A 79 -21.57 6.76 10.89
N TYR A 80 -21.09 7.83 10.26
CA TYR A 80 -20.33 7.74 9.00
C TYR A 80 -19.33 8.88 8.82
N GLY A 81 -18.27 8.67 8.03
CA GLY A 81 -17.27 9.70 7.73
C GLY A 81 -17.58 10.52 6.47
N ASN A 82 -17.44 11.84 6.54
CA ASN A 82 -17.54 12.76 5.41
C ASN A 82 -16.80 14.09 5.69
N LEU A 83 -16.73 14.98 4.70
CA LEU A 83 -16.19 16.32 4.83
C LEU A 83 -17.08 17.21 5.73
N TRP A 84 -16.45 18.03 6.57
CA TRP A 84 -17.06 19.24 7.14
C TRP A 84 -16.40 20.49 6.54
N ASN A 85 -17.20 21.46 6.08
CA ASN A 85 -16.69 22.65 5.39
C ASN A 85 -17.34 23.98 5.86
N LYS A 86 -17.92 24.00 7.06
CA LYS A 86 -18.60 25.17 7.64
C LYS A 86 -17.76 25.81 8.76
N PRO A 87 -17.86 27.13 8.99
CA PRO A 87 -17.14 27.80 10.09
C PRO A 87 -17.33 27.15 11.46
N LEU A 88 -16.26 27.08 12.24
CA LEU A 88 -16.25 26.59 13.62
C LEU A 88 -15.66 27.64 14.56
N GLY A 89 -16.53 28.52 15.06
CA GLY A 89 -16.12 29.70 15.84
C GLY A 89 -15.20 30.60 15.03
N GLN A 90 -13.99 30.85 15.52
CA GLN A 90 -12.95 31.65 14.84
C GLN A 90 -12.25 30.88 13.70
N ALA A 91 -12.42 29.55 13.61
CA ALA A 91 -11.86 28.76 12.53
C ALA A 91 -12.78 28.83 11.29
N VAL A 92 -12.53 29.82 10.43
CA VAL A 92 -13.33 30.08 9.21
C VAL A 92 -12.65 29.62 7.92
N CYS A 93 -11.32 29.53 7.90
CA CYS A 93 -10.51 29.18 6.73
C CYS A 93 -9.45 28.12 7.04
N GLY A 94 -9.05 27.33 6.05
CA GLY A 94 -7.93 26.39 6.12
C GLY A 94 -6.57 27.10 6.19
N ARG A 95 -5.47 26.33 6.22
CA ARG A 95 -4.09 26.86 6.21
C ARG A 95 -3.73 27.60 4.92
N ASP A 96 -4.48 27.34 3.85
CA ASP A 96 -4.33 27.92 2.52
C ASP A 96 -5.23 29.15 2.28
N GLY A 97 -5.96 29.62 3.31
CA GLY A 97 -6.87 30.75 3.22
C GLY A 97 -8.22 30.47 2.56
N ARG A 98 -8.45 29.26 2.00
CA ARG A 98 -9.77 28.83 1.49
C ARG A 98 -10.71 28.50 2.65
N PRO A 99 -12.03 28.34 2.43
CA PRO A 99 -12.95 27.90 3.48
C PRO A 99 -12.43 26.69 4.25
N ILE A 100 -12.72 26.63 5.55
CA ILE A 100 -12.31 25.51 6.40
C ILE A 100 -12.77 24.18 5.78
N ARG A 101 -11.92 23.15 5.93
CA ARG A 101 -12.21 21.76 5.58
C ARG A 101 -11.69 20.89 6.70
N CYS A 102 -12.49 19.93 7.12
CA CYS A 102 -12.15 18.99 8.17
C CYS A 102 -12.62 17.60 7.78
N ASN A 103 -11.81 16.60 8.14
CA ASN A 103 -12.24 15.22 8.14
C ASN A 103 -13.16 15.00 9.35
N ALA A 104 -14.40 14.58 9.11
CA ALA A 104 -15.42 14.55 10.13
C ALA A 104 -16.22 13.24 10.11
N ALA A 105 -16.77 12.90 11.27
CA ALA A 105 -17.77 11.86 11.44
C ALA A 105 -19.10 12.53 11.78
N TYR A 106 -20.16 12.01 11.19
CA TYR A 106 -21.53 12.47 11.32
C TYR A 106 -22.35 11.39 12.01
N PHE A 107 -23.18 11.77 12.99
CA PHE A 107 -24.03 10.87 13.75
C PHE A 107 -25.47 11.39 13.81
N CYS A 108 -26.37 10.67 13.15
CA CYS A 108 -27.80 10.97 13.14
C CYS A 108 -28.65 9.78 13.62
N TYR A 109 -29.84 10.09 14.13
CA TYR A 109 -30.86 9.14 14.55
C TYR A 109 -32.23 9.79 14.49
N ASN A 110 -33.23 9.09 13.93
CA ASN A 110 -34.60 9.61 13.74
C ASN A 110 -34.62 11.01 13.11
N GLN A 111 -33.83 11.16 12.04
CA GLN A 111 -33.71 12.38 11.24
C GLN A 111 -33.24 13.59 12.05
N LYS A 112 -32.52 13.35 13.16
CA LYS A 112 -31.90 14.39 14.00
C LYS A 112 -30.44 14.08 14.24
N TRP A 113 -29.63 15.13 14.37
CA TRP A 113 -28.25 15.03 14.82
C TRP A 113 -28.20 14.63 16.30
N VAL A 114 -27.40 13.62 16.63
CA VAL A 114 -27.27 13.12 18.01
C VAL A 114 -26.56 14.16 18.87
N LYS A 115 -27.11 14.44 20.06
CA LYS A 115 -26.57 15.47 20.95
C LYS A 115 -25.20 15.09 21.52
N LYS A 116 -24.36 16.08 21.76
CA LYS A 116 -23.17 15.93 22.62
C LYS A 116 -23.47 16.36 24.04
N GLU A 117 -22.74 15.78 25.01
CA GLU A 117 -22.93 16.11 26.42
C GLU A 117 -22.51 17.54 26.76
N LYS A 118 -21.36 17.98 26.24
CA LYS A 118 -20.86 19.35 26.41
C LYS A 118 -21.34 20.21 25.24
N ASP A 119 -21.23 21.54 25.38
CA ASP A 119 -21.50 22.53 24.32
C ASP A 119 -20.48 22.38 23.17
N ALA A 120 -20.71 21.35 22.37
CA ALA A 120 -19.91 20.88 21.26
C ALA A 120 -20.83 20.65 20.05
N LEU A 121 -20.25 20.27 18.90
CA LEU A 121 -21.00 20.14 17.66
C LEU A 121 -21.92 18.91 17.70
N ASP A 122 -23.22 19.12 17.86
CA ASP A 122 -24.23 18.07 17.76
C ASP A 122 -24.11 17.34 16.42
N GLY A 123 -24.16 16.01 16.48
CA GLY A 123 -24.01 15.12 15.34
C GLY A 123 -22.63 15.10 14.71
N ILE A 124 -21.67 15.94 15.11
CA ILE A 124 -20.39 16.08 14.40
C ILE A 124 -19.20 15.81 15.31
N TYR A 125 -18.29 14.97 14.86
CA TYR A 125 -16.96 14.82 15.41
C TYR A 125 -15.92 15.20 14.36
N ILE A 126 -14.95 16.03 14.73
CA ILE A 126 -13.83 16.40 13.86
C ILE A 126 -12.62 15.56 14.24
N LYS A 127 -11.94 14.95 13.26
CA LYS A 127 -10.69 14.20 13.45
C LYS A 127 -9.66 15.06 14.19
N HIS A 128 -9.08 14.57 15.28
CA HIS A 128 -8.16 15.37 16.11
C HIS A 128 -6.70 15.21 15.67
N LEU A 129 -6.33 14.03 15.17
CA LEU A 129 -4.98 13.69 14.76
C LEU A 129 -4.94 13.52 13.23
N ASN A 130 -4.24 14.44 12.54
CA ASN A 130 -4.03 14.37 11.10
C ASN A 130 -2.70 13.64 10.81
N PRO A 131 -2.70 12.51 10.10
CA PRO A 131 -1.46 11.87 9.66
C PRO A 131 -0.79 12.67 8.52
N ASP A 132 0.48 13.01 8.71
CA ASP A 132 1.33 13.71 7.73
C ASP A 132 2.66 12.96 7.48
N TYR A 133 2.59 11.64 7.49
CA TYR A 133 3.70 10.75 7.21
C TYR A 133 3.28 9.71 6.17
N ARG A 134 4.27 9.09 5.51
CA ARG A 134 4.01 8.04 4.53
C ARG A 134 3.07 8.56 3.43
N VAL A 135 2.09 7.76 3.01
CA VAL A 135 1.07 8.10 2.00
C VAL A 135 0.10 9.21 2.39
N PHE A 136 0.14 9.71 3.64
CA PHE A 136 -0.81 10.69 4.16
C PHE A 136 -0.26 12.12 4.13
N ASP A 137 -1.15 13.07 3.85
CA ASP A 137 -0.89 14.52 3.76
C ASP A 137 -2.10 15.31 4.28
N ASP A 138 -2.73 14.85 5.36
CA ASP A 138 -4.00 15.39 5.81
C ASP A 138 -3.93 16.88 6.08
N SER A 139 -2.82 17.38 6.62
CA SER A 139 -2.66 18.80 6.93
C SER A 139 -2.53 19.69 5.69
N ARG A 140 -2.31 19.12 4.50
CA ARG A 140 -2.45 19.88 3.25
C ARG A 140 -3.90 20.30 3.01
N TYR A 141 -4.86 19.45 3.39
CA TYR A 141 -6.26 19.58 3.00
C TYR A 141 -7.18 19.99 4.16
N PHE A 142 -6.90 19.50 5.37
CA PHE A 142 -7.79 19.55 6.51
C PHE A 142 -7.18 20.24 7.73
N LEU A 143 -8.01 20.97 8.48
CA LEU A 143 -7.69 21.35 9.86
C LEU A 143 -8.08 20.21 10.80
N SER A 144 -7.24 19.96 11.81
CA SER A 144 -7.52 18.99 12.85
C SER A 144 -8.31 19.60 14.01
N GLY A 145 -8.91 18.75 14.84
CA GLY A 145 -9.59 19.16 16.07
C GLY A 145 -8.67 19.92 17.03
N ILE A 146 -7.40 19.52 17.13
CA ILE A 146 -6.38 20.26 17.91
C ILE A 146 -6.27 21.70 17.41
N GLU A 147 -6.13 21.88 16.09
CA GLU A 147 -5.95 23.21 15.51
C GLU A 147 -7.20 24.08 15.65
N ILE A 148 -8.39 23.50 15.46
CA ILE A 148 -9.66 24.21 15.67
C ILE A 148 -9.79 24.69 17.12
N ALA A 149 -9.46 23.84 18.09
CA ALA A 149 -9.47 24.23 19.50
C ALA A 149 -8.51 25.38 19.77
N MET A 150 -7.27 25.31 19.25
CA MET A 150 -6.27 26.37 19.40
C MET A 150 -6.73 27.70 18.77
N ARG A 151 -7.27 27.67 17.55
CA ARG A 151 -7.81 28.88 16.87
C ARG A 151 -8.97 29.50 17.64
N ASN A 152 -9.73 28.70 18.36
CA ASN A 152 -10.81 29.15 19.24
C ASN A 152 -10.34 29.48 20.66
N GLN A 153 -9.02 29.42 20.95
CA GLN A 153 -8.44 29.65 22.28
C GLN A 153 -9.03 28.73 23.37
N LYS A 154 -9.32 27.48 23.00
CA LYS A 154 -9.81 26.43 23.90
C LYS A 154 -8.74 25.36 24.13
N ALA A 155 -8.93 24.55 25.17
CA ALA A 155 -8.09 23.37 25.41
C ALA A 155 -8.19 22.38 24.23
N VAL A 156 -7.09 21.69 23.91
CA VAL A 156 -6.97 20.84 22.71
C VAL A 156 -7.94 19.64 22.70
N ASP A 157 -8.41 19.23 23.87
CA ASP A 157 -9.39 18.16 24.10
C ASP A 157 -10.83 18.68 24.28
N SER A 158 -11.05 20.00 24.22
CA SER A 158 -12.36 20.62 24.52
C SER A 158 -13.49 20.19 23.58
N MET A 159 -13.16 19.68 22.39
CA MET A 159 -14.13 19.17 21.41
C MET A 159 -14.34 17.65 21.48
N ILE A 160 -13.57 16.97 22.34
CA ILE A 160 -13.74 15.55 22.65
C ILE A 160 -14.84 15.45 23.71
N SER A 161 -16.03 15.08 23.28
CA SER A 161 -17.20 14.91 24.14
C SER A 161 -18.06 13.77 23.59
N PRO A 162 -18.58 12.89 24.46
CA PRO A 162 -19.39 11.78 24.02
C PRO A 162 -20.70 12.23 23.38
N PHE A 163 -21.15 11.46 22.40
CA PHE A 163 -22.51 11.53 21.90
C PHE A 163 -23.46 10.83 22.87
N LEU A 164 -24.62 11.43 23.10
CA LEU A 164 -25.68 10.89 23.95
C LEU A 164 -26.73 10.22 23.07
N PHE A 165 -26.57 8.93 22.83
CA PHE A 165 -27.46 8.14 21.97
C PHE A 165 -28.56 7.45 22.78
N GLU A 166 -29.78 7.95 22.68
CA GLU A 166 -30.94 7.39 23.38
C GLU A 166 -31.59 6.25 22.58
N LYS A 167 -31.54 5.03 23.11
CA LYS A 167 -32.19 3.85 22.53
C LYS A 167 -32.83 2.99 23.61
N ASP A 168 -34.11 2.66 23.42
CA ASP A 168 -34.91 1.79 24.30
C ASP A 168 -34.87 2.21 25.78
N GLY A 169 -34.93 3.52 26.04
CA GLY A 169 -34.92 4.09 27.40
C GLY A 169 -33.55 4.11 28.08
N LYS A 170 -32.47 3.68 27.40
CA LYS A 170 -31.08 3.83 27.85
C LYS A 170 -30.38 4.91 27.02
N THR A 171 -29.66 5.80 27.69
CA THR A 171 -28.70 6.71 27.05
C THR A 171 -27.34 6.03 27.00
N TRP A 172 -26.79 5.87 25.79
CA TRP A 172 -25.44 5.38 25.55
C TRP A 172 -24.50 6.57 25.32
N ARG A 173 -23.40 6.60 26.05
CA ARG A 173 -22.33 7.60 25.94
C ARG A 173 -21.29 7.07 24.96
N ILE A 174 -21.35 7.51 23.71
CA ILE A 174 -20.51 6.98 22.64
C ILE A 174 -19.34 7.93 22.37
N GLY A 175 -18.12 7.46 22.60
CA GLY A 175 -16.91 8.11 22.10
C GLY A 175 -16.72 7.82 20.61
N VAL A 176 -16.33 8.81 19.82
CA VAL A 176 -16.08 8.65 18.38
C VAL A 176 -14.67 9.12 18.04
N GLU A 177 -13.98 8.29 17.26
CA GLU A 177 -12.64 8.52 16.74
C GLU A 177 -12.63 8.33 15.22
N ILE A 178 -11.67 8.96 14.55
CA ILE A 178 -11.43 8.75 13.12
C ILE A 178 -9.99 8.30 12.91
N CYS A 179 -9.84 7.04 12.49
CA CYS A 179 -8.60 6.39 12.05
C CYS A 179 -7.38 6.71 12.93
N GLU A 180 -6.59 7.71 12.53
CA GLU A 180 -5.35 8.15 13.18
C GLU A 180 -5.56 8.54 14.65
N ASP A 181 -6.76 8.95 15.06
CA ASP A 181 -7.08 9.24 16.47
C ASP A 181 -6.77 8.04 17.41
N LEU A 182 -6.82 6.80 16.89
CA LEU A 182 -6.43 5.58 17.61
C LEU A 182 -4.90 5.42 17.76
N TRP A 183 -4.10 6.11 16.95
CA TRP A 183 -2.63 5.98 16.88
C TRP A 183 -1.91 7.09 17.65
N SER A 184 -2.40 7.40 18.86
CA SER A 184 -2.04 8.61 19.61
C SER A 184 -0.67 8.62 20.30
N ASP A 185 0.11 7.53 20.29
CA ASP A 185 1.37 7.44 21.04
C ASP A 185 2.42 8.50 20.62
N ASP A 186 2.41 8.90 19.35
CA ASP A 186 3.36 9.90 18.80
C ASP A 186 2.79 11.34 18.86
N TYR A 187 1.63 11.54 19.51
CA TYR A 187 0.95 12.83 19.62
C TYR A 187 0.89 13.30 21.08
N ALA A 188 0.72 14.61 21.26
CA ALA A 188 0.53 15.21 22.58
C ALA A 188 -0.87 14.96 23.18
N LEU A 189 -1.80 14.44 22.38
CA LEU A 189 -3.18 14.19 22.75
C LEU A 189 -3.52 12.72 22.51
N ASP A 190 -3.96 12.05 23.57
CA ASP A 190 -4.53 10.71 23.48
C ASP A 190 -6.06 10.79 23.48
N VAL A 191 -6.65 10.63 22.28
CA VAL A 191 -8.10 10.77 22.07
C VAL A 191 -8.86 9.67 22.79
N THR A 192 -8.36 8.42 22.75
CA THR A 192 -8.96 7.29 23.44
C THR A 192 -9.01 7.53 24.94
N GLU A 193 -7.87 7.90 25.54
CA GLU A 193 -7.78 8.22 26.96
C GLU A 193 -8.64 9.44 27.34
N ALA A 194 -8.76 10.45 26.48
CA ALA A 194 -9.64 11.60 26.71
C ALA A 194 -11.13 11.19 26.77
N TYR A 195 -11.56 10.16 26.05
CA TYR A 195 -12.90 9.58 26.19
C TYR A 195 -13.04 8.73 27.44
N LEU A 196 -12.05 7.91 27.78
CA LEU A 196 -12.11 7.05 28.98
C LEU A 196 -12.28 7.86 30.27
N ARG A 197 -11.67 9.05 30.36
CA ARG A 197 -11.87 10.00 31.48
C ARG A 197 -13.26 10.63 31.55
N GLN A 198 -14.09 10.41 30.54
CA GLN A 198 -15.45 10.93 30.45
C GLN A 198 -16.49 9.81 30.62
N ASP A 199 -16.10 8.65 31.15
CA ASP A 199 -17.00 7.52 31.47
C ASP A 199 -17.91 7.15 30.28
N VAL A 200 -17.32 6.99 29.09
CA VAL A 200 -18.04 6.51 27.91
C VAL A 200 -18.45 5.04 28.06
N ASP A 201 -19.52 4.61 27.41
CA ASP A 201 -19.95 3.19 27.39
C ASP A 201 -19.17 2.37 26.34
N LEU A 202 -18.75 3.02 25.25
CA LEU A 202 -17.99 2.43 24.15
C LEU A 202 -17.29 3.51 23.33
N ILE A 203 -16.28 3.11 22.57
CA ILE A 203 -15.59 3.95 21.58
C ILE A 203 -15.81 3.36 20.19
N ILE A 204 -16.09 4.20 19.20
CA ILE A 204 -16.25 3.80 17.81
C ILE A 204 -15.22 4.51 16.96
N ASN A 205 -14.37 3.76 16.27
CA ASN A 205 -13.34 4.26 15.37
C ASN A 205 -13.74 4.00 13.91
N LEU A 206 -13.91 5.08 13.15
CA LEU A 206 -14.16 5.04 11.71
C LEU A 206 -12.81 5.10 10.98
N SER A 207 -12.50 4.13 10.15
CA SER A 207 -11.15 3.96 9.60
C SER A 207 -11.10 3.86 8.08
N CYS A 208 -10.11 4.51 7.47
CA CYS A 208 -9.65 4.25 6.11
C CYS A 208 -8.17 3.82 6.19
N SER A 209 -7.92 2.69 6.87
CA SER A 209 -6.58 2.21 7.20
C SER A 209 -6.06 1.26 6.11
N PRO A 210 -5.12 1.69 5.25
CA PRO A 210 -4.62 0.87 4.17
C PRO A 210 -3.90 -0.36 4.70
N TRP A 211 -4.08 -1.48 4.00
CA TRP A 211 -3.40 -2.72 4.29
C TRP A 211 -1.94 -2.67 3.85
N THR A 212 -1.08 -3.22 4.68
CA THR A 212 0.28 -3.64 4.38
C THR A 212 0.47 -5.00 5.02
N VAL A 213 1.50 -5.76 4.64
CA VAL A 213 1.85 -7.01 5.32
C VAL A 213 1.88 -6.80 6.85
N ASN A 214 1.16 -7.65 7.59
CA ASN A 214 1.02 -7.62 9.04
C ASN A 214 0.27 -6.41 9.64
N LYS A 215 -0.53 -5.68 8.86
CA LYS A 215 -1.26 -4.49 9.35
C LYS A 215 -2.31 -4.85 10.41
N GLU A 216 -3.01 -5.96 10.27
CA GLU A 216 -3.98 -6.46 11.27
C GLU A 216 -3.34 -6.62 12.65
N HIS A 217 -2.15 -7.22 12.73
CA HIS A 217 -1.38 -7.34 13.98
C HIS A 217 -1.03 -5.99 14.59
N SER A 218 -0.76 -4.98 13.75
CA SER A 218 -0.46 -3.62 14.20
C SER A 218 -1.69 -2.93 14.79
N ARG A 219 -2.89 -3.15 14.21
CA ARG A 219 -4.17 -2.63 14.75
C ARG A 219 -4.47 -3.27 16.11
N ASP A 220 -4.34 -4.60 16.22
CA ASP A 220 -4.56 -5.32 17.48
C ASP A 220 -3.59 -4.88 18.57
N LYS A 221 -2.30 -4.74 18.24
CA LYS A 221 -1.30 -4.23 19.19
C LYS A 221 -1.66 -2.84 19.68
N ARG A 222 -2.19 -1.98 18.81
CA ARG A 222 -2.58 -0.60 19.16
C ARG A 222 -3.73 -0.60 20.16
N VAL A 223 -4.81 -1.34 19.90
CA VAL A 223 -5.96 -1.42 20.81
C VAL A 223 -5.57 -2.05 22.15
N LYS A 224 -4.76 -3.13 22.14
CA LYS A 224 -4.23 -3.75 23.36
C LYS A 224 -3.35 -2.81 24.17
N SER A 225 -2.59 -1.93 23.51
CA SER A 225 -1.78 -0.91 24.19
C SER A 225 -2.67 0.06 24.96
N HIS A 226 -3.73 0.56 24.32
CA HIS A 226 -4.74 1.42 24.95
C HIS A 226 -5.41 0.76 26.16
N ALA A 227 -5.88 -0.49 26.01
CA ALA A 227 -6.49 -1.23 27.10
C ALA A 227 -5.55 -1.41 28.31
N LYS A 228 -4.23 -1.55 28.07
CA LYS A 228 -3.23 -1.68 29.14
C LYS A 228 -2.87 -0.38 29.83
N LYS A 229 -2.86 0.75 29.10
CA LYS A 229 -2.43 2.07 29.61
C LYS A 229 -3.57 2.95 30.12
N ALA A 230 -4.82 2.56 29.84
CA ALA A 230 -6.03 3.28 30.24
C ALA A 230 -5.97 3.69 31.72
N SER A 231 -6.26 4.96 32.01
CA SER A 231 -6.32 5.42 33.41
C SER A 231 -7.53 4.88 34.18
N GLY A 232 -8.55 4.41 33.44
CA GLY A 232 -9.78 3.81 33.96
C GLY A 232 -10.09 2.46 33.32
N HIS A 233 -11.34 2.02 33.46
CA HIS A 233 -11.82 0.81 32.81
C HIS A 233 -11.85 1.01 31.29
N PHE A 234 -11.16 0.16 30.54
CA PHE A 234 -11.23 0.19 29.09
C PHE A 234 -12.57 -0.38 28.62
N VAL A 235 -13.18 0.26 27.64
CA VAL A 235 -14.53 -0.06 27.17
C VAL A 235 -14.48 -0.78 25.82
N PRO A 236 -15.57 -1.44 25.39
CA PRO A 236 -15.62 -2.02 24.06
C PRO A 236 -15.27 -0.97 22.98
N LEU A 237 -14.42 -1.37 22.03
CA LEU A 237 -14.01 -0.54 20.90
C LEU A 237 -14.51 -1.15 19.59
N VAL A 238 -15.34 -0.41 18.87
CA VAL A 238 -15.87 -0.81 17.55
C VAL A 238 -15.03 -0.16 16.46
N TYR A 239 -14.33 -0.97 15.68
CA TYR A 239 -13.46 -0.53 14.59
C TYR A 239 -14.10 -0.88 13.25
N VAL A 240 -14.45 0.12 12.43
CA VAL A 240 -15.01 -0.11 11.08
C VAL A 240 -14.11 0.49 10.03
N ASN A 241 -13.60 -0.37 9.14
CA ASN A 241 -12.63 0.01 8.13
C ASN A 241 -13.21 -0.14 6.70
N ALA A 242 -12.74 0.70 5.79
CA ALA A 242 -13.02 0.55 4.37
C ALA A 242 -12.42 -0.76 3.83
N CYS A 243 -12.95 -1.23 2.69
CA CYS A 243 -12.34 -2.29 1.89
C CYS A 243 -12.19 -1.89 0.42
N GLY A 244 -11.55 -2.73 -0.40
CA GLY A 244 -11.32 -2.47 -1.82
C GLY A 244 -10.02 -1.70 -2.06
N MET A 245 -10.04 -0.68 -2.92
CA MET A 245 -8.84 0.06 -3.36
C MET A 245 -9.12 1.55 -3.53
N GLN A 246 -8.12 2.36 -3.16
CA GLN A 246 -8.01 3.78 -3.53
C GLN A 246 -6.57 4.09 -3.94
N ASN A 247 -6.33 5.21 -4.63
CA ASN A 247 -4.97 5.58 -5.06
C ASN A 247 -4.70 7.09 -4.92
N ASN A 248 -3.43 7.44 -4.78
CA ASN A 248 -2.98 8.85 -4.73
C ASN A 248 -2.17 9.25 -5.97
N GLY A 249 -2.37 8.55 -7.09
CA GLY A 249 -1.64 8.76 -8.35
C GLY A 249 -0.24 8.12 -8.41
N LYS A 250 0.45 7.94 -7.27
CA LYS A 250 1.76 7.25 -7.23
C LYS A 250 1.70 5.89 -6.56
N ASN A 251 0.84 5.74 -5.56
CA ASN A 251 0.59 4.48 -4.89
C ASN A 251 -0.87 4.08 -5.06
N VAL A 252 -1.08 2.79 -5.30
CA VAL A 252 -2.36 2.10 -5.27
C VAL A 252 -2.43 1.36 -3.94
N MET A 253 -3.40 1.71 -3.10
CA MET A 253 -3.54 1.21 -1.74
C MET A 253 -4.79 0.35 -1.67
N VAL A 254 -4.66 -0.84 -1.11
CA VAL A 254 -5.80 -1.72 -0.82
C VAL A 254 -6.19 -1.63 0.65
N PHE A 255 -7.46 -1.87 0.91
CA PHE A 255 -8.05 -1.86 2.24
C PHE A 255 -8.68 -3.22 2.44
N ASP A 256 -8.24 -3.92 3.47
CA ASP A 256 -8.63 -5.30 3.79
C ASP A 256 -10.01 -5.38 4.44
N GLY A 257 -10.56 -4.25 4.90
CA GLY A 257 -11.67 -4.28 5.83
C GLY A 257 -11.16 -4.71 7.19
N ASP A 258 -11.42 -5.96 7.57
CA ASP A 258 -11.08 -6.49 8.89
C ASP A 258 -11.75 -5.68 10.03
N SER A 259 -12.98 -5.22 9.77
CA SER A 259 -13.77 -4.49 10.77
C SER A 259 -14.00 -5.38 11.98
N THR A 260 -13.79 -4.83 13.18
CA THR A 260 -13.58 -5.62 14.40
C THR A 260 -14.26 -4.97 15.60
N ILE A 261 -14.87 -5.78 16.47
CA ILE A 261 -15.26 -5.36 17.82
C ILE A 261 -14.23 -5.91 18.79
N TYR A 262 -13.62 -5.02 19.55
CA TYR A 262 -12.69 -5.34 20.64
C TYR A 262 -13.41 -5.25 21.98
N GLY A 263 -13.08 -6.16 22.88
CA GLY A 263 -13.60 -6.20 24.24
C GLY A 263 -12.85 -5.25 25.17
N GLU A 264 -13.26 -5.27 26.44
CA GLU A 264 -12.71 -4.42 27.51
C GLU A 264 -11.23 -4.72 27.83
N ASN A 265 -10.71 -5.88 27.43
CA ASN A 265 -9.30 -6.22 27.56
C ASN A 265 -8.46 -5.87 26.30
N GLY A 266 -9.10 -5.27 25.28
CA GLY A 266 -8.49 -4.98 23.99
C GLY A 266 -8.28 -6.19 23.08
N ASP A 267 -8.83 -7.37 23.43
CA ASP A 267 -8.84 -8.52 22.53
C ASP A 267 -10.02 -8.46 21.56
N ARG A 268 -9.80 -8.98 20.35
CA ARG A 268 -10.85 -9.13 19.33
C ARG A 268 -11.94 -10.07 19.84
N GLN A 269 -13.19 -9.66 19.69
CA GLN A 269 -14.37 -10.46 20.03
C GLN A 269 -15.15 -10.86 18.78
N ILE A 270 -15.18 -9.98 17.78
CA ILE A 270 -15.83 -10.22 16.49
C ILE A 270 -14.97 -9.60 15.41
N SER A 271 -14.87 -10.30 14.27
CA SER A 271 -14.18 -9.83 13.07
C SER A 271 -15.04 -10.12 11.85
N LEU A 272 -15.13 -9.14 10.94
CA LEU A 272 -15.62 -9.35 9.58
C LEU A 272 -14.51 -9.94 8.72
N ASN A 273 -14.82 -10.28 7.48
CA ASN A 273 -13.82 -10.76 6.53
C ASN A 273 -12.69 -9.73 6.32
N ASP A 274 -11.48 -10.24 6.13
CA ASP A 274 -10.28 -9.48 5.78
C ASP A 274 -9.83 -9.78 4.33
N THR A 275 -10.79 -10.16 3.49
CA THR A 275 -10.58 -10.59 2.10
C THR A 275 -10.66 -9.43 1.11
N PHE A 276 -10.58 -8.19 1.59
CA PHE A 276 -10.74 -6.96 0.81
C PHE A 276 -12.14 -6.80 0.19
N GLU A 277 -13.14 -7.52 0.71
CA GLU A 277 -14.51 -7.54 0.22
C GLU A 277 -15.48 -6.83 1.18
N ALA A 278 -16.56 -6.30 0.61
CA ALA A 278 -17.60 -5.62 1.38
C ALA A 278 -18.41 -6.64 2.17
N GLU A 279 -18.75 -6.29 3.41
CA GLU A 279 -19.61 -7.08 4.28
C GLU A 279 -20.41 -6.13 5.19
N CYS A 280 -21.68 -6.45 5.41
CA CYS A 280 -22.49 -5.78 6.40
C CYS A 280 -23.00 -6.85 7.36
N ARG A 281 -22.61 -6.73 8.64
CA ARG A 281 -22.97 -7.71 9.67
C ARG A 281 -23.45 -6.99 10.92
N THR A 282 -24.65 -7.36 11.38
CA THR A 282 -25.18 -6.92 12.68
C THR A 282 -24.69 -7.85 13.78
N CYS A 283 -24.12 -7.25 14.82
CA CYS A 283 -23.54 -7.93 15.97
C CYS A 283 -24.07 -7.32 17.27
N SER A 284 -24.15 -8.10 18.34
CA SER A 284 -24.38 -7.50 19.67
C SER A 284 -23.05 -6.99 20.24
N LEU A 285 -23.06 -5.85 20.93
CA LEU A 285 -21.82 -5.24 21.46
C LEU A 285 -20.97 -6.17 22.35
N HIS A 286 -21.63 -7.07 23.10
CA HIS A 286 -20.99 -8.04 24.00
C HIS A 286 -21.07 -9.49 23.46
N GLU A 287 -21.28 -9.65 22.15
CA GLU A 287 -21.21 -10.96 21.51
C GLU A 287 -19.75 -11.40 21.35
N HIS A 288 -19.52 -12.71 21.43
CA HIS A 288 -18.21 -13.33 21.36
C HIS A 288 -18.20 -14.38 20.26
N GLN A 289 -17.25 -14.29 19.33
CA GLN A 289 -16.99 -15.26 18.29
C GLN A 289 -15.66 -15.97 18.55
N THR A 290 -15.58 -17.27 18.25
CA THR A 290 -14.27 -17.95 18.15
C THR A 290 -13.54 -17.44 16.92
N ILE A 291 -12.46 -16.68 17.15
CA ILE A 291 -11.63 -16.13 16.08
C ILE A 291 -10.53 -17.14 15.74
N SER A 292 -10.57 -17.66 14.52
CA SER A 292 -9.51 -18.51 13.98
C SER A 292 -8.52 -17.66 13.20
N TRP A 293 -7.27 -17.62 13.66
CA TRP A 293 -6.18 -17.02 12.90
C TRP A 293 -5.78 -17.98 11.78
N GLN A 294 -5.90 -17.53 10.53
CA GLN A 294 -5.35 -18.25 9.40
C GLN A 294 -3.90 -17.78 9.17
N PRO A 295 -2.92 -18.68 9.14
CA PRO A 295 -1.51 -18.32 8.93
C PRO A 295 -1.19 -17.97 7.47
N GLU A 296 -2.18 -17.95 6.57
CA GLU A 296 -1.96 -17.75 5.14
C GLU A 296 -1.63 -16.29 4.81
N SER A 297 -0.67 -16.12 3.90
CA SER A 297 -0.28 -14.80 3.41
C SER A 297 -1.43 -14.15 2.61
N LYS A 298 -1.82 -12.93 2.99
CA LYS A 298 -2.78 -12.11 2.22
C LYS A 298 -2.16 -11.45 0.98
N LEU A 299 -0.89 -11.69 0.68
CA LEU A 299 -0.17 -10.96 -0.37
C LEU A 299 -0.78 -11.15 -1.75
N MET A 300 -1.03 -12.38 -2.20
CA MET A 300 -1.66 -12.62 -3.50
C MET A 300 -3.06 -11.99 -3.59
N THR A 301 -3.88 -12.18 -2.55
CA THR A 301 -5.24 -11.62 -2.48
C THR A 301 -5.23 -10.10 -2.56
N ALA A 302 -4.29 -9.44 -1.86
CA ALA A 302 -4.10 -8.00 -1.92
C ALA A 302 -3.74 -7.50 -3.33
N LEU A 303 -2.79 -8.16 -4.00
CA LEU A 303 -2.38 -7.81 -5.36
C LEU A 303 -3.51 -8.02 -6.38
N VAL A 304 -4.24 -9.13 -6.27
CA VAL A 304 -5.40 -9.43 -7.13
C VAL A 304 -6.50 -8.39 -6.91
N CYS A 305 -6.79 -8.03 -5.66
CA CYS A 305 -7.74 -6.97 -5.34
C CYS A 305 -7.31 -5.63 -5.98
N ALA A 306 -6.05 -5.23 -5.80
CA ALA A 306 -5.51 -4.00 -6.36
C ALA A 306 -5.66 -3.95 -7.89
N ILE A 307 -5.29 -5.02 -8.60
CA ILE A 307 -5.41 -5.12 -10.06
C ILE A 307 -6.88 -5.00 -10.49
N ARG A 308 -7.77 -5.80 -9.89
CA ARG A 308 -9.18 -5.87 -10.26
C ARG A 308 -9.89 -4.53 -10.04
N GLU A 309 -9.69 -3.93 -8.86
CA GLU A 309 -10.32 -2.65 -8.53
C GLU A 309 -9.72 -1.50 -9.34
N PHE A 310 -8.42 -1.51 -9.65
CA PHE A 310 -7.78 -0.50 -10.49
C PHE A 310 -8.31 -0.56 -11.92
N ASP A 311 -8.42 -1.76 -12.50
CA ASP A 311 -9.03 -1.97 -13.82
C ASP A 311 -10.47 -1.44 -13.84
N GLN A 312 -11.28 -1.82 -12.86
CA GLN A 312 -12.69 -1.45 -12.79
C GLN A 312 -12.91 0.06 -12.61
N GLN A 313 -12.08 0.73 -11.82
CA GLN A 313 -12.24 2.15 -11.54
C GLN A 313 -11.67 3.04 -12.65
N MET A 314 -10.57 2.62 -13.31
CA MET A 314 -9.85 3.47 -14.27
C MET A 314 -10.17 3.17 -15.73
N PHE A 315 -10.59 1.94 -16.06
CA PHE A 315 -10.70 1.49 -17.45
C PHE A 315 -12.06 0.90 -17.79
N SER A 316 -12.32 0.81 -19.10
CA SER A 316 -13.49 0.09 -19.58
C SER A 316 -13.33 -1.42 -19.36
N PRO A 317 -14.43 -2.19 -19.12
CA PRO A 317 -14.37 -3.65 -18.92
C PRO A 317 -13.85 -4.48 -20.10
N LYS A 318 -13.49 -3.84 -21.23
CA LYS A 318 -12.93 -4.51 -22.42
C LYS A 318 -11.44 -4.19 -22.61
N MET A 319 -10.86 -3.33 -21.77
CA MET A 319 -9.47 -2.86 -21.92
C MET A 319 -8.50 -4.02 -21.80
N LYS A 320 -7.66 -4.28 -22.81
CA LYS A 320 -6.67 -5.36 -22.71
C LYS A 320 -5.44 -4.93 -21.91
N TRP A 321 -4.80 -5.87 -21.23
CA TRP A 321 -3.53 -5.71 -20.56
C TRP A 321 -2.41 -6.35 -21.37
N ILE A 322 -1.46 -5.52 -21.77
CA ILE A 322 -0.33 -5.89 -22.62
C ILE A 322 0.88 -6.15 -21.74
N VAL A 323 1.46 -7.33 -21.88
CA VAL A 323 2.60 -7.78 -21.08
C VAL A 323 3.79 -8.05 -21.98
N GLY A 324 4.92 -7.41 -21.69
CA GLY A 324 6.21 -7.86 -22.22
C GLY A 324 6.59 -9.19 -21.56
N LEU A 325 6.42 -10.29 -22.29
CA LEU A 325 6.58 -11.63 -21.73
C LEU A 325 7.98 -12.17 -22.00
N SER A 326 8.91 -11.92 -21.07
CA SER A 326 10.33 -12.28 -21.20
C SER A 326 10.60 -13.77 -20.95
N GLY A 327 9.70 -14.46 -20.25
CA GLY A 327 9.93 -15.84 -19.78
C GLY A 327 10.70 -15.92 -18.46
N GLY A 328 11.04 -14.77 -17.86
CA GLY A 328 11.54 -14.67 -16.49
C GLY A 328 10.43 -14.63 -15.44
N LEU A 329 10.81 -14.72 -14.17
CA LEU A 329 9.90 -14.81 -13.02
C LEU A 329 8.90 -13.65 -12.96
N ASP A 330 9.37 -12.42 -13.12
CA ASP A 330 8.58 -11.22 -12.77
C ASP A 330 7.43 -10.99 -13.76
N SER A 331 7.72 -11.15 -15.06
CA SER A 331 6.68 -11.14 -16.11
C SER A 331 5.72 -12.34 -15.98
N SER A 332 6.20 -13.48 -15.46
CA SER A 332 5.37 -14.67 -15.28
C SER A 332 4.36 -14.50 -14.15
N ILE A 333 4.82 -13.98 -13.00
CA ILE A 333 3.97 -13.65 -11.85
C ILE A 333 2.98 -12.56 -12.24
N THR A 334 3.43 -11.48 -12.87
CA THR A 334 2.54 -10.38 -13.28
C THR A 334 1.45 -10.86 -14.23
N SER A 335 1.81 -11.70 -15.22
CA SER A 335 0.83 -12.31 -16.14
C SER A 335 -0.18 -13.18 -15.40
N ALA A 336 0.28 -14.03 -14.48
CA ALA A 336 -0.60 -14.91 -13.72
C ALA A 336 -1.55 -14.14 -12.79
N LEU A 337 -1.07 -13.08 -12.13
CA LEU A 337 -1.91 -12.19 -11.30
C LEU A 337 -2.98 -11.49 -12.14
N LEU A 338 -2.62 -10.95 -13.31
CA LEU A 338 -3.59 -10.33 -14.23
C LEU A 338 -4.65 -11.32 -14.70
N VAL A 339 -4.25 -12.53 -15.10
CA VAL A 339 -5.19 -13.58 -15.53
C VAL A 339 -6.12 -13.99 -14.39
N TYR A 340 -5.58 -14.14 -13.18
CA TYR A 340 -6.38 -14.50 -12.01
C TYR A 340 -7.38 -13.40 -11.64
N ALA A 341 -6.98 -12.13 -11.79
CA ALA A 341 -7.83 -10.98 -11.46
C ALA A 341 -8.88 -10.65 -12.53
N LEU A 342 -8.53 -10.79 -13.82
CA LEU A 342 -9.29 -10.19 -14.94
C LEU A 342 -9.74 -11.19 -16.01
N GLY A 343 -9.23 -12.42 -15.99
CA GLY A 343 -9.47 -13.42 -17.05
C GLY A 343 -8.40 -13.41 -18.15
N ALA A 344 -8.22 -14.56 -18.79
CA ALA A 344 -7.16 -14.77 -19.79
C ALA A 344 -7.39 -13.99 -21.08
N GLU A 345 -8.64 -13.74 -21.45
CA GLU A 345 -9.03 -12.98 -22.64
C GLU A 345 -8.66 -11.50 -22.56
N ARG A 346 -8.49 -10.97 -21.33
CA ARG A 346 -8.06 -9.60 -21.07
C ARG A 346 -6.54 -9.44 -21.13
N VAL A 347 -5.75 -10.52 -21.26
CA VAL A 347 -4.28 -10.47 -21.19
C VAL A 347 -3.65 -10.92 -22.51
N VAL A 348 -2.72 -10.11 -23.04
CA VAL A 348 -1.97 -10.44 -24.26
C VAL A 348 -0.46 -10.31 -24.00
N GLY A 349 0.25 -11.42 -24.16
CA GLY A 349 1.70 -11.48 -24.01
C GLY A 349 2.43 -11.21 -25.32
N TYR A 350 3.49 -10.44 -25.26
CA TYR A 350 4.40 -10.19 -26.39
C TYR A 350 5.81 -10.64 -26.05
N ASN A 351 6.32 -11.64 -26.76
CA ASN A 351 7.71 -12.05 -26.69
C ASN A 351 8.50 -11.37 -27.81
N MET A 352 9.38 -10.44 -27.44
CA MET A 352 10.12 -9.57 -28.35
C MET A 352 11.62 -9.91 -28.33
N ALA A 353 11.96 -11.02 -28.99
CA ALA A 353 13.28 -11.62 -28.89
C ALA A 353 14.36 -10.84 -29.67
N SER A 354 15.56 -10.78 -29.09
CA SER A 354 16.81 -10.45 -29.78
C SER A 354 17.68 -11.70 -29.94
N ARG A 355 18.85 -11.53 -30.58
CA ARG A 355 19.87 -12.57 -30.76
C ARG A 355 20.44 -13.12 -29.45
N TYR A 356 20.25 -12.39 -28.34
CA TYR A 356 20.75 -12.77 -27.01
C TYR A 356 19.76 -13.63 -26.21
N ASN A 357 18.48 -13.71 -26.64
CA ASN A 357 17.49 -14.50 -25.90
C ASN A 357 17.71 -16.00 -26.09
N SER A 358 17.83 -16.72 -24.97
CA SER A 358 18.00 -18.18 -24.96
C SER A 358 16.76 -18.91 -25.46
N LEU A 359 16.94 -20.17 -25.89
CA LEU A 359 15.80 -21.04 -26.23
C LEU A 359 14.93 -21.31 -24.99
N THR A 360 15.56 -21.34 -23.81
CA THR A 360 14.90 -21.55 -22.51
C THR A 360 13.90 -20.44 -22.20
N THR A 361 14.27 -19.16 -22.33
CA THR A 361 13.36 -18.05 -22.02
C THR A 361 12.17 -17.98 -22.99
N LYS A 362 12.41 -18.24 -24.28
CA LYS A 362 11.35 -18.36 -25.29
C LYS A 362 10.37 -19.50 -24.96
N ASN A 363 10.90 -20.67 -24.59
CA ASN A 363 10.09 -21.83 -24.22
C ASN A 363 9.30 -21.58 -22.93
N ASN A 364 9.90 -20.93 -21.92
CA ASN A 364 9.22 -20.56 -20.68
C ASN A 364 8.05 -19.60 -20.95
N ALA A 365 8.25 -18.56 -21.76
CA ALA A 365 7.19 -17.62 -22.13
C ALA A 365 6.01 -18.32 -22.84
N LYS A 366 6.31 -19.19 -23.81
CA LYS A 366 5.28 -19.95 -24.55
C LYS A 366 4.56 -20.96 -23.66
N ALA A 367 5.28 -21.67 -22.80
CA ALA A 367 4.69 -22.63 -21.87
C ALA A 367 3.76 -21.94 -20.87
N LEU A 368 4.18 -20.79 -20.32
CA LEU A 368 3.35 -19.99 -19.43
C LEU A 368 2.07 -19.54 -20.16
N ALA A 369 2.20 -18.97 -21.37
CA ALA A 369 1.05 -18.49 -22.13
C ALA A 369 0.02 -19.60 -22.37
N ASN A 370 0.50 -20.79 -22.77
CA ASN A 370 -0.36 -21.97 -22.95
C ASN A 370 -1.04 -22.41 -21.65
N ARG A 371 -0.33 -22.41 -20.51
CA ARG A 371 -0.88 -22.82 -19.21
C ARG A 371 -1.93 -21.84 -18.68
N LEU A 372 -1.71 -20.54 -18.90
CA LEU A 372 -2.63 -19.46 -18.54
C LEU A 372 -3.79 -19.30 -19.53
N GLY A 373 -3.67 -19.82 -20.75
CA GLY A 373 -4.67 -19.65 -21.80
C GLY A 373 -4.69 -18.24 -22.41
N ILE A 374 -3.59 -17.50 -22.32
CA ILE A 374 -3.49 -16.14 -22.88
C ILE A 374 -2.99 -16.16 -24.32
N THR A 375 -3.32 -15.13 -25.08
CA THR A 375 -2.73 -14.93 -26.41
C THR A 375 -1.26 -14.53 -26.26
N ILE A 376 -0.37 -15.21 -26.97
CA ILE A 376 1.03 -14.82 -27.12
C ILE A 376 1.34 -14.45 -28.57
N ARG A 377 2.02 -13.32 -28.77
CA ARG A 377 2.58 -12.91 -30.07
C ARG A 377 4.10 -12.91 -29.98
N GLU A 378 4.75 -13.56 -30.93
CA GLU A 378 6.19 -13.73 -30.97
C GLU A 378 6.76 -12.93 -32.15
N GLY A 379 7.82 -12.16 -31.90
CA GLY A 379 8.48 -11.35 -32.91
C GLY A 379 9.91 -11.01 -32.51
N SER A 380 10.70 -10.52 -33.48
CA SER A 380 12.09 -10.13 -33.24
C SER A 380 12.27 -8.62 -33.37
N ILE A 381 13.08 -8.05 -32.47
CA ILE A 381 13.45 -6.63 -32.49
C ILE A 381 14.67 -6.32 -33.36
N GLU A 382 15.34 -7.34 -33.92
CA GLU A 382 16.64 -7.16 -34.59
C GLU A 382 16.57 -6.11 -35.71
N LYS A 383 15.55 -6.17 -36.57
CA LYS A 383 15.42 -5.22 -37.69
C LYS A 383 15.31 -3.76 -37.24
N ILE A 384 14.60 -3.50 -36.14
CA ILE A 384 14.45 -2.14 -35.63
C ILE A 384 15.69 -1.71 -34.83
N VAL A 385 16.38 -2.65 -34.18
CA VAL A 385 17.67 -2.41 -33.53
C VAL A 385 18.72 -2.02 -34.58
N ASP A 386 18.89 -2.83 -35.62
CA ASP A 386 19.86 -2.60 -36.69
C ASP A 386 19.60 -1.23 -37.36
N ALA A 387 18.35 -0.95 -37.74
CA ALA A 387 17.98 0.33 -38.33
C ALA A 387 18.24 1.52 -37.37
N THR A 388 18.02 1.35 -36.07
CA THR A 388 18.33 2.40 -35.07
C THR A 388 19.84 2.62 -34.98
N VAL A 389 20.64 1.55 -34.96
CA VAL A 389 22.10 1.65 -34.89
C VAL A 389 22.67 2.28 -36.16
N GLU A 390 22.20 1.88 -37.34
CA GLU A 390 22.54 2.50 -38.63
C GLU A 390 22.19 4.00 -38.62
N THR A 391 20.99 4.36 -38.16
CA THR A 391 20.59 5.78 -38.04
C THR A 391 21.53 6.56 -37.14
N LEU A 392 22.00 5.99 -36.01
CA LEU A 392 22.97 6.67 -35.14
C LEU A 392 24.32 6.90 -35.83
N GLN A 393 24.73 6.00 -36.73
CA GLN A 393 25.96 6.16 -37.53
C GLN A 393 25.84 7.32 -38.52
N ASP A 394 24.66 7.57 -39.08
CA ASP A 394 24.41 8.73 -39.95
C ASP A 394 24.64 10.08 -39.22
N TYR A 395 24.49 10.10 -37.89
CA TYR A 395 24.83 11.25 -37.04
C TYR A 395 26.31 11.26 -36.59
N GLY A 396 27.14 10.36 -37.11
CA GLY A 396 28.57 10.29 -36.84
C GLY A 396 28.95 9.55 -35.55
N TYR A 397 28.01 8.84 -34.91
CA TYR A 397 28.35 7.98 -33.76
C TYR A 397 28.99 6.66 -34.23
N PRO A 398 29.93 6.09 -33.45
CA PRO A 398 30.44 4.75 -33.71
C PRO A 398 29.34 3.69 -33.51
N GLN A 399 29.63 2.45 -33.92
CA GLN A 399 28.77 1.29 -33.64
C GLN A 399 28.38 1.27 -32.16
N ALA A 400 27.07 1.19 -31.88
CA ALA A 400 26.59 1.12 -30.52
C ALA A 400 26.95 -0.24 -29.90
N GLU A 401 27.59 -0.20 -28.73
CA GLU A 401 28.03 -1.38 -27.98
C GLU A 401 27.77 -1.23 -26.48
N GLY A 402 27.90 -2.34 -25.75
CA GLY A 402 27.74 -2.38 -24.29
C GLY A 402 26.41 -1.81 -23.81
N LEU A 403 26.46 -1.00 -22.74
CA LEU A 403 25.27 -0.43 -22.09
C LEU A 403 24.41 0.43 -23.04
N ALA A 404 25.00 1.08 -24.05
CA ALA A 404 24.24 1.87 -25.02
C ALA A 404 23.33 0.96 -25.86
N LEU A 405 23.86 -0.14 -26.38
CA LEU A 405 23.09 -1.12 -27.15
C LEU A 405 22.06 -1.86 -26.29
N GLU A 406 22.41 -2.23 -25.06
CA GLU A 406 21.47 -2.81 -24.08
C GLU A 406 20.26 -1.88 -23.87
N ASN A 407 20.51 -0.59 -23.64
CA ASN A 407 19.44 0.41 -23.47
C ASN A 407 18.62 0.64 -24.75
N ILE A 408 19.24 0.62 -25.93
CA ILE A 408 18.50 0.74 -27.22
C ILE A 408 17.52 -0.42 -27.36
N GLN A 409 17.96 -1.66 -27.14
CA GLN A 409 17.08 -2.84 -27.21
C GLN A 409 15.90 -2.71 -26.24
N ALA A 410 16.14 -2.31 -24.99
CA ALA A 410 15.09 -2.15 -23.99
C ALA A 410 14.09 -1.04 -24.37
N ARG A 411 14.55 0.13 -24.84
CA ARG A 411 13.66 1.22 -25.30
C ARG A 411 12.82 0.84 -26.51
N LEU A 412 13.39 0.08 -27.46
CA LEU A 412 12.65 -0.40 -28.62
C LEU A 412 11.56 -1.41 -28.23
N ARG A 413 11.80 -2.26 -27.21
CA ARG A 413 10.74 -3.10 -26.64
C ARG A 413 9.63 -2.25 -26.00
N GLY A 414 9.97 -1.21 -25.25
CA GLY A 414 8.98 -0.27 -24.70
C GLY A 414 8.15 0.43 -25.77
N HIS A 415 8.81 0.87 -26.85
CA HIS A 415 8.15 1.46 -28.03
C HIS A 415 7.18 0.47 -28.70
N LEU A 416 7.60 -0.78 -28.90
CA LEU A 416 6.75 -1.82 -29.48
C LEU A 416 5.56 -2.15 -28.59
N LEU A 417 5.74 -2.30 -27.28
CA LEU A 417 4.63 -2.50 -26.33
C LEU A 417 3.60 -1.37 -26.40
N SER A 418 4.05 -0.12 -26.52
CA SER A 418 3.17 1.04 -26.68
C SER A 418 2.39 1.00 -27.99
N SER A 419 3.05 0.57 -29.07
CA SER A 419 2.41 0.37 -30.38
C SER A 419 1.38 -0.77 -30.32
N PHE A 420 1.73 -1.89 -29.68
CA PHE A 420 0.84 -3.04 -29.50
C PHE A 420 -0.36 -2.72 -28.62
N ALA A 421 -0.18 -1.97 -27.53
CA ALA A 421 -1.27 -1.48 -26.70
C ALA A 421 -2.25 -0.62 -27.50
N SER A 422 -1.75 0.25 -28.37
CA SER A 422 -2.61 1.03 -29.27
C SER A 422 -3.39 0.14 -30.24
N MET A 423 -2.74 -0.88 -30.82
CA MET A 423 -3.38 -1.81 -31.77
C MET A 423 -4.41 -2.73 -31.11
N GLU A 424 -4.19 -3.11 -29.84
CA GLU A 424 -5.07 -4.01 -29.08
C GLU A 424 -6.16 -3.27 -28.31
N ASN A 425 -6.19 -1.92 -28.36
CA ASN A 425 -6.98 -1.07 -27.46
C ASN A 425 -6.77 -1.45 -25.99
N GLY A 426 -5.50 -1.47 -25.58
CA GLY A 426 -5.05 -1.92 -24.28
C GLY A 426 -4.12 -0.93 -23.57
N VAL A 427 -3.71 -1.32 -22.37
CA VAL A 427 -2.71 -0.63 -21.53
C VAL A 427 -1.58 -1.59 -21.17
N ILE A 428 -0.40 -1.05 -20.89
CA ILE A 428 0.79 -1.86 -20.58
C ILE A 428 0.85 -2.09 -19.07
N VAL A 429 1.18 -3.32 -18.64
CA VAL A 429 1.59 -3.57 -17.26
C VAL A 429 3.10 -3.46 -17.13
N ASN A 430 3.57 -2.89 -16.02
CA ASN A 430 4.97 -2.90 -15.65
C ASN A 430 5.29 -4.14 -14.81
N ASN A 431 6.38 -4.83 -15.15
CA ASN A 431 6.81 -6.06 -14.50
C ASN A 431 7.94 -5.85 -13.46
N GLY A 432 8.33 -4.62 -13.16
CA GLY A 432 9.48 -4.35 -12.30
C GLY A 432 9.17 -4.68 -10.83
N ASN A 433 10.12 -5.31 -10.14
CA ASN A 433 10.02 -5.60 -8.71
C ASN A 433 10.61 -4.48 -7.82
N LYS A 434 10.44 -4.56 -6.50
CA LYS A 434 10.89 -3.51 -5.55
C LYS A 434 12.39 -3.26 -5.60
N VAL A 435 13.19 -4.30 -5.73
CA VAL A 435 14.66 -4.19 -5.77
C VAL A 435 15.11 -3.50 -7.06
N GLU A 436 14.50 -3.86 -8.19
CA GLU A 436 14.75 -3.21 -9.48
C GLU A 436 14.32 -1.74 -9.48
N ALA A 437 13.15 -1.44 -8.91
CA ALA A 437 12.68 -0.07 -8.74
C ALA A 437 13.66 0.74 -7.87
N ALA A 438 14.05 0.19 -6.70
CA ALA A 438 14.99 0.81 -5.78
C ALA A 438 16.33 1.13 -6.44
N LEU A 439 16.92 0.17 -7.13
CA LEU A 439 18.21 0.34 -7.80
C LEU A 439 18.08 1.10 -9.13
N GLY A 440 16.86 1.29 -9.64
CA GLY A 440 16.61 1.70 -11.02
C GLY A 440 17.31 0.80 -12.02
N TYR A 441 17.34 -0.51 -11.73
CA TYR A 441 17.85 -1.56 -12.61
C TYR A 441 16.83 -1.85 -13.70
N CYS A 442 16.55 -0.81 -14.48
CA CYS A 442 15.59 -0.75 -15.57
C CYS A 442 16.06 0.32 -16.56
N THR A 443 15.57 0.23 -17.78
CA THR A 443 15.75 1.24 -18.82
C THR A 443 14.53 2.16 -18.83
N LEU A 444 14.75 3.45 -18.55
CA LEU A 444 13.70 4.46 -18.69
C LEU A 444 13.16 4.48 -20.13
N TYR A 445 11.83 4.45 -20.25
CA TYR A 445 11.09 4.30 -21.51
C TYR A 445 11.26 2.95 -22.23
N GLY A 446 11.90 1.98 -21.58
CA GLY A 446 11.96 0.60 -22.01
C GLY A 446 11.04 -0.27 -21.18
N ASP A 447 11.62 -1.03 -20.26
CA ASP A 447 10.93 -1.93 -19.32
C ASP A 447 10.28 -1.21 -18.12
N ALA A 448 10.62 0.06 -17.87
CA ALA A 448 10.05 0.86 -16.78
C ALA A 448 8.66 1.47 -17.09
N ILE A 449 8.08 1.22 -18.26
CA ILE A 449 6.79 1.80 -18.67
C ILE A 449 5.60 0.96 -18.18
N GLY A 450 4.42 1.58 -18.09
CA GLY A 450 3.16 0.91 -17.78
C GLY A 450 2.05 1.86 -17.36
N ALA A 451 0.87 1.33 -17.14
CA ALA A 451 -0.26 1.99 -16.48
C ALA A 451 -0.36 1.61 -14.99
N LEU A 452 0.24 0.48 -14.60
CA LEU A 452 0.30 -0.03 -13.23
C LEU A 452 1.56 -0.89 -13.06
N SER A 453 2.19 -0.81 -11.90
CA SER A 453 3.26 -1.71 -11.44
C SER A 453 2.75 -2.58 -10.28
N PRO A 454 2.16 -3.76 -10.54
CA PRO A 454 1.57 -4.58 -9.48
C PRO A 454 2.59 -5.11 -8.47
N ILE A 455 3.82 -5.37 -8.90
CA ILE A 455 4.84 -6.02 -8.08
C ILE A 455 6.03 -5.12 -7.72
N ALA A 456 5.96 -3.81 -8.00
CA ALA A 456 7.07 -2.88 -7.72
C ALA A 456 7.25 -2.55 -6.23
N ASP A 457 6.38 -3.04 -5.36
CA ASP A 457 6.61 -3.06 -3.90
C ASP A 457 6.82 -4.48 -3.35
N CYS A 458 6.92 -5.49 -4.21
CA CYS A 458 7.30 -6.85 -3.83
C CYS A 458 8.81 -7.05 -3.99
N THR A 459 9.46 -7.60 -2.96
CA THR A 459 10.85 -8.04 -3.05
C THR A 459 10.95 -9.32 -3.88
N LYS A 460 12.14 -9.66 -4.38
CA LYS A 460 12.36 -10.89 -5.16
C LYS A 460 12.05 -12.15 -4.34
N VAL A 461 12.38 -12.13 -3.06
CA VAL A 461 12.04 -13.23 -2.14
C VAL A 461 10.53 -13.41 -2.02
N GLN A 462 9.77 -12.32 -1.90
CA GLN A 462 8.30 -12.38 -1.90
C GLN A 462 7.73 -12.91 -3.22
N LEU A 463 8.41 -12.69 -4.34
CA LEU A 463 8.02 -13.26 -5.63
C LEU A 463 8.13 -14.80 -5.64
N PHE A 464 9.10 -15.39 -4.94
CA PHE A 464 9.19 -16.86 -4.84
C PHE A 464 8.00 -17.45 -4.08
N ASP A 465 7.56 -16.78 -3.01
CA ASP A 465 6.39 -17.20 -2.25
C ASP A 465 5.09 -16.97 -3.02
N LEU A 466 5.00 -15.87 -3.78
CA LEU A 466 3.89 -15.64 -4.70
C LEU A 466 3.79 -16.71 -5.79
N ALA A 467 4.91 -17.19 -6.32
CA ALA A 467 4.89 -18.27 -7.30
C ALA A 467 4.20 -19.54 -6.76
N LYS A 468 4.46 -19.89 -5.49
CA LYS A 468 3.80 -21.00 -4.80
C LYS A 468 2.30 -20.74 -4.60
N GLN A 469 1.94 -19.54 -4.14
CA GLN A 469 0.55 -19.13 -3.94
C GLN A 469 -0.24 -19.18 -5.26
N ILE A 470 0.36 -18.69 -6.35
CA ILE A 470 -0.24 -18.73 -7.70
C ILE A 470 -0.46 -20.17 -8.15
N ASN A 471 0.55 -21.03 -8.05
CA ASN A 471 0.43 -22.43 -8.45
C ASN A 471 -0.68 -23.16 -7.66
N ALA A 472 -0.78 -22.89 -6.35
CA ALA A 472 -1.85 -23.42 -5.51
C ALA A 472 -3.23 -22.89 -5.94
N ALA A 473 -3.36 -21.58 -6.18
CA ALA A 473 -4.61 -20.94 -6.58
C ALA A 473 -5.13 -21.42 -7.94
N PHE A 474 -4.24 -21.73 -8.89
CA PHE A 474 -4.62 -22.32 -10.18
C PHE A 474 -4.79 -23.85 -10.13
N GLY A 475 -4.42 -24.52 -9.03
CA GLY A 475 -4.45 -25.97 -8.89
C GLY A 475 -3.49 -26.71 -9.85
N LYS A 476 -2.51 -26.00 -10.42
CA LYS A 476 -1.52 -26.53 -11.38
C LYS A 476 -0.29 -25.65 -11.41
N THR A 477 0.83 -26.19 -11.88
CA THR A 477 2.08 -25.44 -12.07
C THR A 477 1.93 -24.43 -13.21
N ILE A 478 1.62 -23.18 -12.88
CA ILE A 478 1.65 -22.03 -13.77
C ILE A 478 3.08 -21.50 -13.88
N ILE A 479 3.66 -21.10 -12.75
CA ILE A 479 5.02 -20.58 -12.64
C ILE A 479 5.98 -21.79 -12.61
N PRO A 480 6.88 -21.91 -13.61
CA PRO A 480 7.87 -22.98 -13.66
C PRO A 480 8.82 -22.99 -12.45
N GLU A 481 9.17 -24.19 -11.97
CA GLU A 481 10.12 -24.38 -10.85
C GLU A 481 11.54 -23.94 -11.20
N ASN A 482 11.96 -24.04 -12.47
CA ASN A 482 13.30 -23.62 -12.91
C ASN A 482 13.57 -22.11 -12.76
N LEU A 483 12.53 -21.30 -12.55
CA LEU A 483 12.63 -19.85 -12.26
C LEU A 483 12.81 -19.54 -10.77
N LEU A 484 12.74 -20.56 -9.91
CA LEU A 484 12.85 -20.44 -8.47
C LEU A 484 14.21 -21.00 -8.01
N PRO A 485 14.83 -20.41 -6.98
CA PRO A 485 16.02 -20.97 -6.39
C PRO A 485 15.67 -22.14 -5.47
N GLU A 486 16.57 -23.12 -5.40
CA GLU A 486 16.59 -24.10 -4.31
C GLU A 486 17.50 -23.59 -3.19
N ILE A 487 17.00 -23.62 -1.96
CA ILE A 487 17.74 -23.23 -0.75
C ILE A 487 18.20 -24.51 -0.04
N HIS A 488 19.51 -24.73 0.00
CA HIS A 488 20.14 -25.87 0.67
C HIS A 488 21.06 -25.39 1.78
N GLY A 489 20.53 -25.32 3.01
CA GLY A 489 21.25 -24.71 4.13
C GLY A 489 21.62 -23.25 3.82
N ASP A 490 22.92 -22.97 3.77
CA ASP A 490 23.47 -21.63 3.52
C ASP A 490 23.78 -21.36 2.03
N SER A 491 23.20 -22.13 1.10
CA SER A 491 23.48 -22.00 -0.35
C SER A 491 22.22 -21.85 -1.19
N LEU A 492 22.32 -20.97 -2.21
CA LEU A 492 21.33 -20.81 -3.28
C LEU A 492 21.80 -21.51 -4.55
N ILE A 493 20.96 -22.41 -5.07
CA ILE A 493 21.17 -23.08 -6.35
C ILE A 493 20.10 -22.61 -7.33
N TRP A 494 20.55 -22.15 -8.50
CA TRP A 494 19.69 -21.67 -9.57
C TRP A 494 19.80 -22.58 -10.78
N GLU A 495 18.68 -23.11 -11.26
CA GLU A 495 18.64 -23.71 -12.61
C GLU A 495 18.68 -22.60 -13.67
N PHE A 496 17.85 -21.56 -13.49
CA PHE A 496 17.85 -20.37 -14.33
C PHE A 496 17.88 -19.09 -13.47
N PRO A 497 19.06 -18.47 -13.26
CA PRO A 497 19.17 -17.28 -12.43
C PRO A 497 18.52 -16.05 -13.11
N PRO A 498 18.04 -15.05 -12.34
CA PRO A 498 17.53 -13.79 -12.89
C PRO A 498 18.55 -13.09 -13.81
N SER A 499 18.07 -12.66 -14.98
CA SER A 499 18.86 -11.99 -16.02
C SER A 499 17.98 -11.20 -16.99
N ALA A 500 18.48 -10.06 -17.46
CA ALA A 500 17.87 -9.26 -18.51
C ALA A 500 18.12 -9.77 -19.95
N GLU A 501 19.04 -10.72 -20.15
CA GLU A 501 19.44 -11.29 -21.46
C GLU A 501 19.66 -10.22 -22.57
N LEU A 502 20.29 -9.07 -22.25
CA LEU A 502 20.59 -7.99 -23.21
C LEU A 502 21.99 -8.13 -23.84
N LYS A 503 22.82 -9.01 -23.28
CA LYS A 503 24.13 -9.44 -23.78
C LYS A 503 24.41 -10.90 -23.41
N THR A 504 25.41 -11.50 -24.04
CA THR A 504 25.85 -12.88 -23.77
C THR A 504 26.24 -13.08 -22.30
N ASP A 505 25.76 -14.19 -21.70
CA ASP A 505 26.05 -14.64 -20.33
C ASP A 505 25.78 -13.60 -19.22
N GLN A 506 24.83 -12.69 -19.43
CA GLN A 506 24.44 -11.68 -18.45
C GLN A 506 23.80 -12.31 -17.20
N ARG A 507 24.15 -11.78 -16.02
CA ARG A 507 23.47 -12.02 -14.74
C ARG A 507 23.21 -10.71 -14.04
N ASP A 508 22.15 -10.67 -13.24
CA ASP A 508 21.85 -9.50 -12.42
C ASP A 508 22.86 -9.36 -11.26
N PRO A 509 23.29 -8.14 -10.91
CA PRO A 509 24.27 -7.91 -9.84
C PRO A 509 23.70 -8.03 -8.43
N MET A 510 22.37 -8.19 -8.31
CA MET A 510 21.66 -8.22 -7.04
C MET A 510 21.99 -9.47 -6.22
N LYS A 511 22.21 -9.26 -4.93
CA LYS A 511 22.41 -10.30 -3.91
C LYS A 511 21.08 -10.55 -3.22
N TRP A 512 20.24 -11.40 -3.83
CA TRP A 512 18.90 -11.72 -3.34
C TRP A 512 18.91 -12.17 -1.86
N PHE A 513 17.80 -11.95 -1.17
CA PHE A 513 17.65 -12.02 0.30
C PHE A 513 18.35 -10.87 1.04
N TYR A 514 19.64 -10.66 0.81
CA TYR A 514 20.38 -9.56 1.45
C TYR A 514 19.94 -8.18 0.94
N HIS A 515 19.90 -7.98 -0.39
CA HIS A 515 19.44 -6.70 -0.98
C HIS A 515 17.94 -6.48 -0.77
N ASP A 516 17.13 -7.54 -0.78
CA ASP A 516 15.72 -7.48 -0.40
C ASP A 516 15.54 -6.91 1.02
N TRP A 517 16.30 -7.46 1.99
CA TRP A 517 16.31 -6.98 3.38
C TRP A 517 16.86 -5.55 3.50
N LEU A 518 18.00 -5.25 2.86
CA LEU A 518 18.66 -3.95 2.96
C LEU A 518 17.75 -2.84 2.42
N ILE A 519 17.15 -3.06 1.25
CA ILE A 519 16.21 -2.10 0.65
C ILE A 519 14.97 -1.95 1.52
N GLY A 520 14.45 -3.05 2.09
CA GLY A 520 13.38 -3.00 3.09
C GLY A 520 13.74 -2.09 4.26
N LYS A 521 14.89 -2.30 4.90
CA LYS A 521 15.36 -1.48 6.03
C LYS A 521 15.53 -0.01 5.67
N LEU A 522 16.04 0.29 4.48
CA LEU A 522 16.26 1.67 4.03
C LEU A 522 14.97 2.40 3.64
N THR A 523 13.86 1.68 3.41
CA THR A 523 12.61 2.26 2.89
C THR A 523 11.41 2.15 3.84
N GLU A 524 11.32 1.10 4.65
CA GLU A 524 10.16 0.86 5.52
C GLU A 524 10.12 1.80 6.72
N TYR A 525 8.94 2.37 7.01
CA TYR A 525 8.73 3.31 8.10
C TYR A 525 8.62 2.65 9.48
N PRO A 526 9.31 3.19 10.52
CA PRO A 526 10.33 4.24 10.42
C PRO A 526 11.62 3.70 9.75
N SER A 527 12.16 4.45 8.79
CA SER A 527 13.31 4.01 7.99
C SER A 527 14.57 3.87 8.84
N ALA A 528 15.24 2.72 8.73
CA ALA A 528 16.54 2.52 9.36
C ALA A 528 17.56 3.49 8.77
N GLN A 529 18.48 3.96 9.61
CA GLN A 529 19.58 4.79 9.14
C GLN A 529 20.73 3.91 8.67
N VAL A 530 21.35 4.25 7.53
CA VAL A 530 22.53 3.52 7.02
C VAL A 530 23.64 3.39 8.08
N GLU A 531 23.80 4.42 8.92
CA GLU A 531 24.77 4.43 10.01
C GLU A 531 24.45 3.40 11.11
N GLU A 532 23.19 3.05 11.31
CA GLU A 532 22.77 1.97 12.23
C GLU A 532 23.19 0.62 11.67
N ILE A 533 22.95 0.37 10.38
CA ILE A 533 23.37 -0.86 9.70
C ILE A 533 24.90 -1.03 9.77
N MET A 534 25.65 0.05 9.54
CA MET A 534 27.11 0.05 9.69
C MET A 534 27.55 -0.18 11.15
N GLY A 535 26.81 0.36 12.12
CA GLY A 535 27.02 0.08 13.54
C GLY A 535 26.78 -1.38 13.90
N ASP A 536 25.70 -1.96 13.39
CA ASP A 536 25.34 -3.37 13.57
C ASP A 536 26.36 -4.32 12.92
N TYR A 537 26.95 -3.91 11.79
CA TYR A 537 28.07 -4.62 11.19
C TYR A 537 29.32 -4.60 12.08
N LEU A 538 29.66 -3.42 12.64
CA LEU A 538 30.85 -3.24 13.49
C LEU A 538 30.77 -4.03 14.81
N ASN A 539 29.58 -4.15 15.38
CA ASN A 539 29.37 -4.80 16.67
C ASN A 539 29.01 -6.30 16.55
N GLY A 540 28.90 -6.84 15.33
CA GLY A 540 28.58 -8.25 15.09
C GLY A 540 27.08 -8.59 15.04
N THR A 541 26.21 -7.65 15.42
CA THR A 541 24.75 -7.88 15.51
C THR A 541 24.16 -8.24 14.16
N LEU A 542 24.67 -7.65 13.07
CA LEU A 542 24.16 -7.94 11.73
C LEU A 542 24.50 -9.37 11.29
N GLN A 543 25.69 -9.86 11.66
CA GLN A 543 26.19 -11.21 11.37
C GLN A 543 25.50 -12.29 12.22
N ASP A 544 25.02 -11.91 13.41
CA ASP A 544 24.25 -12.76 14.33
C ASP A 544 22.75 -12.75 14.02
N SER A 545 22.29 -11.84 13.15
CA SER A 545 20.89 -11.75 12.73
C SER A 545 20.50 -12.85 11.72
N GLU A 546 19.21 -12.89 11.37
CA GLU A 546 18.70 -13.74 10.28
C GLU A 546 19.43 -13.53 8.95
N MET A 547 20.06 -12.37 8.73
CA MET A 547 20.82 -12.07 7.50
C MET A 547 22.27 -12.57 7.53
N GLY A 548 22.76 -13.03 8.69
CA GLY A 548 24.15 -13.44 8.86
C GLY A 548 24.62 -14.51 7.88
N HIS A 549 23.76 -15.49 7.58
CA HIS A 549 24.08 -16.53 6.63
C HIS A 549 24.17 -16.01 5.19
N TRP A 550 23.27 -15.11 4.77
CA TRP A 550 23.35 -14.46 3.46
C TRP A 550 24.58 -13.57 3.34
N ILE A 551 24.94 -12.86 4.41
CA ILE A 551 26.18 -12.07 4.47
C ILE A 551 27.39 -12.95 4.20
N ARG A 552 27.50 -14.11 4.87
CA ARG A 552 28.59 -15.07 4.63
C ARG A 552 28.54 -15.68 3.22
N TYR A 553 27.36 -16.09 2.74
CA TYR A 553 27.19 -16.68 1.41
C TYR A 553 27.71 -15.75 0.30
N TYR A 554 27.45 -14.45 0.41
CA TYR A 554 27.93 -13.45 -0.55
C TYR A 554 29.33 -12.91 -0.25
N GLY A 555 30.02 -13.40 0.78
CA GLY A 555 31.34 -12.93 1.20
C GLY A 555 31.35 -11.50 1.75
N LEU A 556 30.21 -11.01 2.27
CA LEU A 556 30.05 -9.69 2.87
C LEU A 556 30.48 -9.66 4.34
N ASP A 557 30.90 -10.79 4.90
CA ASP A 557 31.65 -10.84 6.17
C ASP A 557 33.09 -10.30 6.01
N ASP A 558 33.58 -10.15 4.77
CA ASP A 558 34.74 -9.33 4.46
C ASP A 558 34.38 -7.83 4.50
N PRO A 559 35.05 -7.00 5.33
CA PRO A 559 34.71 -5.60 5.51
C PRO A 559 34.79 -4.74 4.23
N GLU A 560 35.75 -5.05 3.35
CA GLU A 560 35.92 -4.32 2.09
C GLU A 560 34.77 -4.66 1.13
N ALA A 561 34.43 -5.94 1.00
CA ALA A 561 33.30 -6.39 0.20
C ALA A 561 31.96 -5.80 0.67
N PHE A 562 31.75 -5.72 2.00
CA PHE A 562 30.56 -5.10 2.58
C PHE A 562 30.44 -3.62 2.23
N ILE A 563 31.51 -2.83 2.43
CA ILE A 563 31.49 -1.40 2.12
C ILE A 563 31.30 -1.16 0.63
N GLN A 564 31.98 -1.93 -0.23
CA GLN A 564 31.83 -1.79 -1.69
C GLN A 564 30.40 -2.07 -2.15
N ASP A 565 29.76 -3.12 -1.61
CA ASP A 565 28.39 -3.46 -1.94
C ASP A 565 27.39 -2.41 -1.42
N LEU A 566 27.51 -2.02 -0.15
CA LEU A 566 26.66 -0.99 0.47
C LEU A 566 26.76 0.34 -0.29
N GLU A 567 27.97 0.78 -0.64
CA GLU A 567 28.17 2.01 -1.41
C GLU A 567 27.62 1.89 -2.83
N TRP A 568 27.70 0.71 -3.46
CA TRP A 568 27.05 0.46 -4.73
C TRP A 568 25.53 0.58 -4.62
N VAL A 569 24.90 -0.04 -3.63
CA VAL A 569 23.45 0.06 -3.39
C VAL A 569 23.05 1.52 -3.20
N LEU A 570 23.67 2.23 -2.25
CA LEU A 570 23.30 3.62 -1.91
C LEU A 570 23.49 4.58 -3.09
N ARG A 571 24.60 4.47 -3.82
CA ARG A 571 24.88 5.29 -4.99
C ARG A 571 23.86 5.03 -6.10
N THR A 572 23.56 3.75 -6.35
CA THR A 572 22.65 3.35 -7.43
C THR A 572 21.21 3.74 -7.07
N MET A 573 20.77 3.52 -5.83
CA MET A 573 19.46 3.98 -5.36
C MET A 573 19.30 5.49 -5.53
N LYS A 574 20.24 6.31 -5.03
CA LYS A 574 20.17 7.78 -5.16
C LYS A 574 20.26 8.25 -6.61
N GLY A 575 21.12 7.64 -7.42
CA GLY A 575 21.26 7.97 -8.84
C GLY A 575 20.02 7.64 -9.68
N SER A 576 19.15 6.76 -9.18
CA SER A 576 17.97 6.25 -9.90
C SER A 576 16.65 6.93 -9.55
N VAL A 577 16.65 7.95 -8.68
CA VAL A 577 15.43 8.69 -8.28
C VAL A 577 14.67 9.21 -9.52
N PHE A 578 15.38 9.72 -10.53
CA PHE A 578 14.75 10.24 -11.75
C PHE A 578 13.96 9.19 -12.53
N LYS A 579 14.34 7.90 -12.42
CA LYS A 579 13.58 6.79 -12.99
C LYS A 579 12.35 6.50 -12.13
N ARG A 580 12.52 6.34 -10.82
CA ARG A 580 11.41 6.03 -9.89
C ARG A 580 10.29 7.06 -9.89
N ILE A 581 10.60 8.34 -9.99
CA ILE A 581 9.58 9.40 -10.11
C ILE A 581 8.71 9.21 -11.37
N GLN A 582 9.20 8.51 -12.39
CA GLN A 582 8.49 8.23 -13.64
C GLN A 582 7.93 6.80 -13.71
N PHE A 583 8.12 5.97 -12.68
CA PHE A 583 7.43 4.68 -12.61
C PHE A 583 5.92 4.90 -12.61
N PRO A 584 5.16 3.96 -13.20
CA PRO A 584 3.70 3.99 -13.10
C PRO A 584 3.27 3.74 -11.66
N PRO A 585 1.97 3.94 -11.33
CA PRO A 585 1.46 3.73 -9.99
C PRO A 585 1.84 2.36 -9.43
N ILE A 586 2.39 2.33 -8.21
CA ILE A 586 2.88 1.13 -7.54
C ILE A 586 1.81 0.61 -6.58
N VAL A 587 1.47 -0.69 -6.67
CA VAL A 587 0.64 -1.34 -5.65
C VAL A 587 1.43 -1.47 -4.35
N MET A 588 0.97 -0.79 -3.30
CA MET A 588 1.62 -0.74 -2.00
C MET A 588 1.26 -1.99 -1.18
N ILE A 589 2.27 -2.74 -0.74
CA ILE A 589 2.11 -3.91 0.14
C ILE A 589 2.96 -3.80 1.42
N SER A 590 3.90 -2.86 1.46
CA SER A 590 4.81 -2.63 2.57
C SER A 590 4.65 -1.22 3.15
N ARG A 591 5.40 -0.93 4.23
CA ARG A 591 5.46 0.42 4.81
C ARG A 591 6.56 1.29 4.21
N GLY A 592 6.92 1.06 2.96
CA GLY A 592 8.03 1.73 2.29
C GLY A 592 7.95 1.61 0.78
N ALA A 593 6.76 1.77 0.21
CA ALA A 593 6.59 1.77 -1.24
C ALA A 593 7.17 3.05 -1.86
N PHE A 594 7.81 2.95 -3.03
CA PHE A 594 8.23 4.17 -3.73
C PHE A 594 7.01 4.98 -4.21
N GLY A 595 7.08 6.30 -4.16
CA GLY A 595 5.98 7.19 -4.56
C GLY A 595 5.69 8.25 -3.51
N ASN A 596 4.45 8.30 -3.04
CA ASN A 596 4.05 9.20 -1.95
C ASN A 596 4.33 8.59 -0.56
N ASP A 597 4.49 7.26 -0.46
CA ASP A 597 4.90 6.60 0.79
C ASP A 597 6.38 6.90 1.13
N VAL A 598 7.29 6.60 0.21
CA VAL A 598 8.70 7.06 0.23
C VAL A 598 8.86 8.23 -0.74
N ARG A 599 8.91 9.45 -0.21
CA ARG A 599 9.01 10.68 -1.00
C ARG A 599 10.46 11.06 -1.25
N GLU A 600 10.82 11.23 -2.51
CA GLU A 600 12.19 11.44 -2.93
C GLU A 600 12.37 12.71 -3.76
N ALA A 601 13.48 13.41 -3.53
CA ALA A 601 13.95 14.51 -4.36
C ALA A 601 15.18 14.08 -5.17
N GLN A 602 15.32 14.60 -6.39
CA GLN A 602 16.51 14.37 -7.21
C GLN A 602 17.67 15.22 -6.68
N MET A 603 18.66 14.57 -6.07
CA MET A 603 19.79 15.23 -5.42
C MET A 603 21.09 14.47 -5.66
N HIS A 604 22.24 15.16 -5.58
CA HIS A 604 23.54 14.50 -5.53
C HIS A 604 23.72 13.75 -4.21
N PRO A 605 24.40 12.59 -4.22
CA PRO A 605 24.66 11.85 -3.00
C PRO A 605 25.69 12.58 -2.14
N GLU A 606 25.31 12.89 -0.90
CA GLU A 606 26.22 13.35 0.15
C GLU A 606 26.27 12.31 1.28
N THR A 607 27.42 12.20 1.96
CA THR A 607 27.63 11.34 3.13
C THR A 607 27.95 12.20 4.36
N THR A 608 27.45 11.80 5.53
CA THR A 608 27.73 12.49 6.79
C THR A 608 29.18 12.25 7.24
N ARG A 609 29.65 13.04 8.22
CA ARG A 609 30.96 12.78 8.87
C ARG A 609 30.98 11.43 9.56
N ARG A 610 29.92 11.10 10.30
CA ARG A 610 29.77 9.82 11.02
C ARG A 610 29.77 8.63 10.08
N TYR A 611 29.11 8.71 8.92
CA TYR A 611 29.20 7.68 7.88
C TYR A 611 30.66 7.41 7.50
N ARG A 612 31.46 8.46 7.23
CA ARG A 612 32.87 8.31 6.83
C ARG A 612 33.70 7.67 7.96
N GLU A 613 33.46 8.08 9.21
CA GLU A 613 34.12 7.47 10.38
C GLU A 613 33.76 5.99 10.55
N LEU A 614 32.48 5.63 10.39
CA LEU A 614 32.02 4.24 10.47
C LEU A 614 32.62 3.41 9.33
N ARG A 615 32.66 3.96 8.12
CA ARG A 615 33.30 3.32 6.96
C ARG A 615 34.76 3.02 7.26
N ASP A 616 35.52 4.01 7.72
CA ASP A 616 36.94 3.83 8.01
C ASP A 616 37.17 2.82 9.14
N LYS A 617 36.28 2.77 10.16
CA LYS A 617 36.33 1.75 11.21
C LYS A 617 36.06 0.34 10.68
N ILE A 618 35.08 0.19 9.78
CA ILE A 618 34.76 -1.10 9.16
C ILE A 618 35.96 -1.58 8.34
N LEU A 619 36.53 -0.72 7.50
CA LEU A 619 37.69 -1.04 6.67
C LEU A 619 38.95 -1.36 7.50
N ALA A 620 39.04 -0.88 8.74
CA ALA A 620 40.12 -1.19 9.67
C ALA A 620 39.96 -2.55 10.38
N LEU A 621 38.80 -3.21 10.28
CA LEU A 621 38.60 -4.56 10.81
C LEU A 621 39.57 -5.52 10.10
N LYS A 622 40.31 -6.31 10.88
CA LYS A 622 41.20 -7.33 10.32
C LYS A 622 40.34 -8.36 9.59
N LYS A 623 40.74 -8.72 8.36
CA LYS A 623 40.15 -9.85 7.63
C LYS A 623 40.05 -11.05 8.58
N PRO A 624 38.89 -11.75 8.62
CA PRO A 624 38.82 -13.02 9.31
C PRO A 624 39.96 -13.88 8.75
N SER A 625 40.89 -14.28 9.60
CA SER A 625 41.94 -15.20 9.20
C SER A 625 41.25 -16.46 8.70
N SER A 626 41.46 -16.79 7.42
CA SER A 626 41.09 -18.08 6.85
C SER A 626 41.81 -19.19 7.61
N LEU A 627 41.25 -19.60 8.75
CA LEU A 627 41.73 -20.69 9.60
C LEU A 627 40.78 -21.88 9.41
N GLY A 628 41.31 -22.92 8.74
CA GLY A 628 40.78 -24.29 8.77
C GLY A 628 39.88 -24.66 7.61
N LYS A 629 40.43 -25.47 6.69
CA LYS A 629 39.65 -26.35 5.81
C LYS A 629 38.81 -27.33 6.60
#